data_AF-A0ABC8M3E1-F1
#
_entry.id   AF-A0ABC8M3E1-F1
#
_cell.length_a   1.000
_cell.length_b   1.000
_cell.length_c   1.000
_cell.angle_alpha   90.00
_cell.angle_beta   90.00
_cell.angle_gamma   90.00
#
_symmetry.space_group_name_H-M   'P 1'
#
loop_
_entity.id
_entity.type
_entity.pdbx_description
1 polymer ?
#
loop_
_entity_poly.entity_id
_entity_poly.type
_entity_poly.pdbx_seq_one_letter_code
_entity_poly.pdbx_strand_id
1 'polypeptide(L)'
;MAKNLNTISFAVLLFVLVIASTGILSSEAVDCPGGCSLASQRTFLDECGAVPFTGTDAECCTCCKGKWLSPPLCWAVVEGTEKHCHCYRHV
;
A
#
# COMPACT_ATOMS: atom_id res chain seq x y z
N MET A 1 43.55 13.96 9.53
CA MET A 1 43.17 12.91 10.49
C MET A 1 41.86 12.30 10.05
N ALA A 2 41.89 11.15 9.37
CA ALA A 2 40.68 10.41 9.01
C ALA A 2 40.32 9.51 10.20
N LYS A 3 39.15 9.76 10.81
CA LYS A 3 38.64 8.93 11.90
C LYS A 3 38.26 7.56 11.34
N ASN A 4 38.84 6.53 11.93
CA ASN A 4 38.51 5.13 11.72
C ASN A 4 37.02 4.91 12.06
N LEU A 5 36.16 4.96 11.04
CA LEU A 5 34.76 4.59 11.14
C LEU A 5 34.73 3.08 11.30
N ASN A 6 34.37 2.64 12.50
CA ASN A 6 34.27 1.25 12.89
C ASN A 6 33.33 0.51 11.90
N THR A 7 33.91 -0.19 10.92
CA THR A 7 33.20 -0.82 9.77
C THR A 7 32.05 -1.74 10.22
N ILE A 8 32.19 -2.33 11.41
CA ILE A 8 31.18 -3.19 12.05
C ILE A 8 29.92 -2.39 12.42
N SER A 9 30.06 -1.18 12.98
CA SER A 9 28.93 -0.33 13.34
C SER A 9 28.14 0.13 12.11
N PHE A 10 28.83 0.38 10.99
CA PHE A 10 28.17 0.79 9.75
C PHE A 10 27.36 -0.36 9.12
N ALA A 11 27.92 -1.58 9.13
CA ALA A 11 27.23 -2.77 8.64
C ALA A 11 25.96 -3.08 9.46
N VAL A 12 26.04 -2.95 10.79
CA VAL A 12 24.87 -3.13 11.67
C VAL A 12 23.79 -2.10 11.39
N LEU A 13 24.16 -0.82 11.22
CA LEU A 13 23.20 0.25 10.90
C LEU A 13 22.50 0.00 9.55
N LEU A 14 23.26 -0.41 8.53
CA LEU A 14 22.70 -0.78 7.22
C LEU A 14 21.75 -1.98 7.33
N PHE A 15 22.11 -3.00 8.12
CA PHE A 15 21.26 -4.18 8.29
C PHE A 15 19.93 -3.83 8.97
N VAL A 16 19.97 -2.97 9.99
CA VAL A 16 18.75 -2.44 10.65
C VAL A 16 17.88 -1.65 9.67
N LEU A 17 18.49 -0.80 8.83
CA LEU A 17 17.79 -0.05 7.79
C LEU A 17 17.14 -0.97 6.74
N VAL A 18 17.82 -2.04 6.33
CA VAL A 18 17.28 -3.03 5.37
C VAL A 18 16.10 -3.80 5.97
N ILE A 19 16.21 -4.28 7.21
CA ILE A 19 15.10 -5.00 7.86
C ILE A 19 13.89 -4.07 8.09
N ALA A 20 14.14 -2.82 8.48
CA ALA A 20 13.09 -1.82 8.66
C ALA A 20 12.38 -1.48 7.34
N SER A 21 13.11 -1.44 6.22
CA SER A 21 12.51 -1.15 4.91
C SER A 21 11.71 -2.32 4.36
N THR A 22 12.13 -3.58 4.56
CA THR A 22 11.36 -4.74 4.09
C THR A 22 10.04 -4.94 4.84
N GLY A 23 9.95 -4.53 6.10
CA GLY A 23 8.70 -4.60 6.88
C GLY A 23 7.63 -3.58 6.47
N ILE A 24 8.04 -2.50 5.78
CA ILE A 24 7.14 -1.44 5.29
C ILE A 24 6.54 -1.79 3.91
N LEU A 25 7.13 -2.76 3.20
CA LEU A 25 6.80 -3.09 1.81
C LEU A 25 5.74 -4.19 1.63
N SER A 26 5.22 -4.81 2.70
CA SER A 26 4.15 -5.83 2.61
C SER A 26 2.73 -5.24 2.56
N SER A 27 2.54 -4.15 1.81
CA SER A 27 1.20 -3.80 1.34
C SER A 27 1.08 -4.41 -0.06
N GLU A 28 0.33 -5.50 -0.19
CA GLU A 28 -0.05 -6.16 -1.45
C GLU A 28 -0.99 -5.28 -2.29
N ALA A 29 -0.91 -3.98 -2.11
CA ALA A 29 -1.86 -3.02 -2.60
C ALA A 29 -1.73 -2.97 -4.12
N VAL A 30 -2.82 -3.29 -4.80
CA VAL A 30 -2.83 -3.55 -6.24
C VAL A 30 -3.27 -2.32 -7.02
N ASP A 31 -2.61 -2.09 -8.16
CA ASP A 31 -3.13 -1.16 -9.16
C ASP A 31 -4.44 -1.71 -9.73
N CYS A 32 -5.51 -0.95 -9.55
CA CYS A 32 -6.80 -1.20 -10.18
C CYS A 32 -6.84 -0.54 -11.59
N PRO A 33 -7.81 -0.88 -12.45
CA PRO A 33 -7.88 -0.42 -13.84
C PRO A 33 -7.81 1.11 -13.97
N GLY A 34 -6.65 1.61 -14.37
CA GLY A 34 -6.38 3.05 -14.44
C GLY A 34 -5.10 3.47 -13.74
N GLY A 35 -4.54 2.61 -12.88
CA GLY A 35 -3.18 2.67 -12.34
C GLY A 35 -2.77 4.01 -11.72
N CYS A 36 -2.63 4.05 -10.40
CA CYS A 36 -2.13 5.24 -9.68
C CYS A 36 -1.13 4.82 -8.62
N SER A 37 0.00 4.27 -9.04
CA SER A 37 1.03 3.72 -8.14
C SER A 37 1.66 4.79 -7.22
N LEU A 38 1.53 6.08 -7.54
CA LEU A 38 1.97 7.17 -6.67
C LEU A 38 0.85 7.59 -5.71
N ALA A 39 1.16 7.69 -4.42
CA ALA A 39 0.19 8.17 -3.43
C ALA A 39 -0.33 9.58 -3.73
N SER A 40 0.47 10.44 -4.37
CA SER A 40 0.07 11.79 -4.81
C SER A 40 -0.96 11.79 -5.93
N GLN A 41 -1.21 10.66 -6.58
CA GLN A 41 -2.22 10.49 -7.63
C GLN A 41 -3.53 9.94 -7.08
N ARG A 42 -3.63 9.66 -5.77
CA ARG A 42 -4.78 8.96 -5.17
C ARG A 42 -5.66 9.92 -4.39
N THR A 43 -6.96 9.83 -4.62
CA THR A 43 -8.00 10.39 -3.75
C THR A 43 -8.87 9.25 -3.26
N PHE A 44 -9.15 9.22 -1.96
CA PHE A 44 -10.11 8.29 -1.38
C PHE A 44 -11.48 8.48 -2.04
N LEU A 45 -12.06 7.38 -2.53
CA LEU A 45 -13.36 7.40 -3.19
C LEU A 45 -14.45 6.92 -2.23
N ASP A 46 -14.33 5.69 -1.76
CA ASP A 46 -15.31 5.02 -0.89
C ASP A 46 -14.73 3.68 -0.38
N GLU A 47 -15.50 2.97 0.44
CA GLU A 47 -15.20 1.62 0.91
C GLU A 47 -16.05 0.56 0.17
N CYS A 48 -15.62 -0.70 0.20
CA CYS A 48 -16.36 -1.82 -0.39
C CYS A 48 -16.37 -3.06 0.51
N GLY A 49 -17.47 -3.83 0.46
CA GLY A 49 -17.61 -5.07 1.22
C GLY A 49 -17.97 -4.87 2.69
N ALA A 50 -17.96 -5.97 3.44
CA ALA A 50 -18.23 -5.95 4.88
C ALA A 50 -16.96 -5.64 5.68
N VAL A 51 -17.15 -5.14 6.89
CA VAL A 51 -16.08 -4.86 7.86
C VAL A 51 -16.14 -5.91 8.98
N PRO A 52 -15.05 -6.64 9.28
CA PRO A 52 -13.76 -6.62 8.61
C PRO A 52 -13.81 -7.27 7.22
N PHE A 53 -13.07 -6.70 6.27
CA PHE A 53 -12.87 -7.28 4.95
C PHE A 53 -11.90 -8.46 5.06
N THR A 54 -12.39 -9.66 4.77
CA THR A 54 -11.62 -10.90 4.93
C THR A 54 -10.85 -11.33 3.68
N GLY A 55 -11.02 -10.61 2.57
CA GLY A 55 -10.36 -10.89 1.29
C GLY A 55 -8.99 -10.19 1.16
N THR A 56 -8.35 -10.45 0.04
CA THR A 56 -7.08 -9.86 -0.40
C THR A 56 -7.28 -8.48 -1.05
N ASP A 57 -6.19 -7.73 -1.27
CA ASP A 57 -6.20 -6.46 -2.01
C ASP A 57 -6.72 -6.63 -3.45
N ALA A 58 -6.45 -7.78 -4.09
CA ALA A 58 -6.99 -8.12 -5.41
C ALA A 58 -8.52 -8.33 -5.41
N GLU A 59 -9.04 -8.95 -4.35
CA GLU A 59 -10.49 -9.10 -4.16
C GLU A 59 -11.14 -7.76 -3.79
N CYS A 60 -10.45 -6.93 -2.99
CA CYS A 60 -10.87 -5.55 -2.72
C CYS A 60 -10.95 -4.74 -4.02
N CYS A 61 -9.96 -4.85 -4.90
CA CYS A 61 -9.99 -4.24 -6.23
C CYS A 61 -11.19 -4.72 -7.07
N THR A 62 -11.50 -6.01 -7.03
CA THR A 62 -12.67 -6.56 -7.73
C THR A 62 -13.98 -6.03 -7.15
N CYS A 63 -14.08 -5.92 -5.83
CA CYS A 63 -15.21 -5.30 -5.13
C CYS A 63 -15.40 -3.84 -5.58
N CYS A 64 -14.33 -3.05 -5.54
CA CYS A 64 -14.33 -1.66 -5.95
C CYS A 64 -14.75 -1.48 -7.42
N LYS A 65 -14.29 -2.35 -8.33
CA LYS A 65 -14.73 -2.35 -9.75
C LYS A 65 -16.22 -2.65 -9.90
N GLY A 66 -16.73 -3.61 -9.13
CA GLY A 66 -18.15 -3.97 -9.16
C GLY A 66 -19.05 -2.84 -8.66
N LYS A 67 -18.59 -2.09 -7.66
CA LYS A 67 -19.30 -0.92 -7.11
C LYS A 67 -19.18 0.31 -8.01
N TRP A 68 -18.02 0.53 -8.62
CA TRP A 68 -17.71 1.70 -9.42
C TRP A 68 -17.32 1.31 -10.85
N LEU A 69 -18.32 1.19 -11.72
CA LEU A 69 -18.14 0.82 -13.13
C LEU A 69 -17.48 1.93 -13.97
N SER A 70 -17.53 3.20 -13.53
CA SER A 70 -16.92 4.37 -14.21
C SER A 70 -16.94 5.62 -13.31
N PRO A 71 -15.87 5.88 -12.53
CA PRO A 71 -14.78 6.83 -12.83
C PRO A 71 -13.42 6.17 -12.53
N PRO A 72 -12.23 6.82 -12.54
CA PRO A 72 -10.99 6.06 -12.71
C PRO A 72 -10.56 5.43 -11.37
N LEU A 73 -11.16 4.29 -11.03
CA LEU A 73 -10.72 3.43 -9.94
C LEU A 73 -9.30 2.97 -10.24
N CYS A 74 -8.34 3.59 -9.58
CA CYS A 74 -6.95 3.40 -9.92
C CYS A 74 -6.20 2.56 -8.88
N TRP A 75 -6.77 2.39 -7.69
CA TRP A 75 -6.15 1.63 -6.60
C TRP A 75 -7.18 1.07 -5.62
N ALA A 76 -6.86 -0.06 -5.00
CA ALA A 76 -7.61 -0.60 -3.87
C ALA A 76 -6.68 -1.31 -2.88
N VAL A 77 -6.99 -1.20 -1.59
CA VAL A 77 -6.20 -1.81 -0.51
C VAL A 77 -7.06 -2.10 0.71
N VAL A 78 -6.76 -3.19 1.42
CA VAL A 78 -7.34 -3.55 2.70
C VAL A 78 -6.46 -3.00 3.83
N GLU A 79 -6.91 -1.93 4.49
CA GLU A 79 -6.12 -1.22 5.48
C GLU A 79 -6.91 -0.87 6.75
N GLY A 80 -6.22 -0.29 7.74
CA GLY A 80 -6.78 0.03 9.04
C GLY A 80 -6.84 -1.16 10.01
N THR A 81 -7.09 -0.85 11.29
CA THR A 81 -7.20 -1.84 12.38
C THR A 81 -8.42 -2.75 12.21
N GLU A 82 -9.49 -2.21 11.64
CA GLU A 82 -10.74 -2.93 11.38
C GLU A 82 -10.77 -3.61 10.00
N LYS A 83 -9.68 -3.52 9.22
CA LYS A 83 -9.54 -4.12 7.88
C LYS A 83 -10.65 -3.68 6.93
N HIS A 84 -10.71 -2.40 6.64
CA HIS A 84 -11.62 -1.86 5.62
C HIS A 84 -11.01 -2.01 4.23
N CYS A 85 -11.83 -2.35 3.23
CA CYS A 85 -11.40 -2.31 1.83
C CYS A 85 -11.66 -0.90 1.28
N HIS A 86 -10.59 -0.17 1.00
CA HIS A 86 -10.63 1.21 0.52
C HIS A 86 -10.45 1.26 -1.00
N CYS A 87 -11.31 2.01 -1.67
CA CYS A 87 -11.27 2.28 -3.10
C CYS A 87 -10.74 3.71 -3.34
N TYR A 88 -9.85 3.88 -4.34
CA TYR A 88 -9.28 5.19 -4.69
C TYR A 88 -9.46 5.50 -6.16
N ARG A 89 -9.57 6.79 -6.46
CA ARG A 89 -9.54 7.32 -7.82
C ARG A 89 -8.36 8.26 -8.04
N HIS A 90 -8.10 8.59 -9.30
CA HIS A 90 -7.19 9.69 -9.63
C HIS A 90 -7.66 11.01 -8.99
N VAL A 91 -6.71 11.81 -8.51
CA VAL A 91 -6.92 13.20 -8.05
C VAL A 91 -7.43 14.10 -9.17
#